data_AF-G1QCE2-F1
#
_entry.id   AF-G1QCE2-F1
#
_cell.length_a   1.000
_cell.length_b   1.000
_cell.length_c   1.000
_cell.angle_alpha   90.00
_cell.angle_beta   90.00
_cell.angle_gamma   90.00
#
_symmetry.space_group_name_H-M   'P 1'
#
loop_
_entity.id
_entity.type
_entity.pdbx_description
1 polymer ?
#
loop_
_entity_poly.entity_id
_entity_poly.type
_entity_poly.pdbx_seq_one_letter_code
_entity_poly.pdbx_strand_id
1 'polypeptide(L)'
;APEMAAQYVRKVELNVSCDNLLDKDIRSKLDPLCVLFLNPREVEHTERIKNRLNPTFSKMFIIELEAWEQAQTLTPGTAWQLSDDDFLGECECTLGQIVSSKKVLKNGRPMGKISIRISAEEVKDNRMVLFEMEARKLDNKDLFGKSDPYLEFLKETSDGTWFLVHQIEVIKNNMNPVKGLLKSLDSLCYRNMDKTILVEYYHYDNNRSHDLIGMFQTTMTKLKASRSSLVEYECFNKKKRQKEKGYKNSGGISMKQCIFLDYFMGRCQLNFTFGVDFTGSSGDLLFPDSLHYISPNGVNEYLTTSWSMEMVVQDYNADKMFPAFGFLAQIPPQWQVHEFPMNFNPFNPYYKEIQGIVEVYGACLPQIKLYYGPMNFSLIINHMARFAAEATQQQTASQYFVFLIITEGVITDLDKTRQAIINATKLPMSIIIEWAGHEFLDSDSRSLCSPADEVANRNIVHFMPFRQFQNAPKEALAQCVLAKIPQQVVGYFNTYKLLPPKNPA
;
A
#
# COMPACT_ATOMS: atom_id res chain seq x y z
N ALA A 1 28.65 22.95 -4.94
CA ALA A 1 28.17 22.14 -3.80
C ALA A 1 27.46 23.06 -2.82
N PRO A 2 26.19 22.79 -2.52
CA PRO A 2 25.71 22.90 -1.16
C PRO A 2 25.36 21.50 -0.65
N GLU A 3 25.91 21.16 0.51
CA GLU A 3 25.47 20.03 1.34
C GLU A 3 23.99 20.25 1.67
N MET A 4 23.09 19.52 1.00
CA MET A 4 21.78 19.25 1.54
C MET A 4 21.99 18.27 2.68
N ALA A 5 22.13 18.82 3.90
CA ALA A 5 21.95 18.04 5.11
C ALA A 5 20.68 17.21 4.94
N ALA A 6 20.79 15.89 5.11
CA ALA A 6 19.64 15.03 5.31
C ALA A 6 18.97 15.49 6.62
N GLN A 7 18.16 16.55 6.53
CA GLN A 7 17.21 16.85 7.58
C GLN A 7 16.29 15.62 7.65
N TYR A 8 16.05 15.18 8.86
CA TYR A 8 15.06 14.14 9.11
C TYR A 8 13.70 14.71 8.70
N VAL A 9 13.28 14.45 7.46
CA VAL A 9 11.94 14.78 6.97
C VAL A 9 10.95 13.96 7.79
N ARG A 10 10.47 14.53 8.89
CA ARG A 10 9.41 13.93 9.68
C ARG A 10 8.09 14.20 8.95
N LYS A 11 7.33 13.14 8.68
CA LYS A 11 6.02 13.25 8.04
C LYS A 11 4.93 13.27 9.10
N VAL A 12 3.87 14.04 8.84
CA VAL A 12 2.71 14.12 9.70
C VAL A 12 1.46 13.79 8.89
N GLU A 13 0.65 12.88 9.42
CA GLU A 13 -0.67 12.56 8.90
C GLU A 13 -1.70 13.51 9.52
N LEU A 14 -2.41 14.27 8.68
CA LEU A 14 -3.58 15.03 9.07
C LEU A 14 -4.85 14.27 8.72
N ASN A 15 -5.68 14.11 9.75
CA ASN A 15 -6.96 13.46 9.71
C ASN A 15 -8.04 14.52 9.84
N VAL A 16 -9.02 14.55 8.93
CA VAL A 16 -10.06 15.59 8.89
C VAL A 16 -11.46 14.99 9.04
N SER A 17 -12.29 15.65 9.84
CA SER A 17 -13.71 15.38 9.95
C SER A 17 -14.48 16.70 10.06
N CYS A 18 -15.75 16.69 9.65
CA CYS A 18 -16.64 17.82 9.82
C CYS A 18 -17.88 17.40 10.59
N ASP A 19 -18.42 18.31 11.38
CA ASP A 19 -19.69 18.18 12.07
C ASP A 19 -20.62 19.35 11.71
N ASN A 20 -21.91 19.05 11.64
CA ASN A 20 -23.00 19.99 11.41
C ASN A 20 -22.86 20.78 10.09
N LEU A 21 -22.46 20.11 9.01
CA LEU A 21 -22.54 20.72 7.68
C LEU A 21 -23.98 21.13 7.37
N LEU A 22 -24.15 22.34 6.81
CA LEU A 22 -25.47 22.91 6.53
C LEU A 22 -26.05 22.30 5.26
N ASP A 23 -27.18 21.60 5.37
CA ASP A 23 -27.94 21.11 4.22
C ASP A 23 -28.57 22.31 3.48
N LYS A 24 -27.99 22.71 2.34
CA LYS A 24 -28.52 23.80 1.51
C LYS A 24 -29.67 23.34 0.61
N ASP A 25 -29.81 22.03 0.39
CA ASP A 25 -30.79 21.44 -0.53
C ASP A 25 -32.00 20.84 0.18
N ILE A 26 -33.20 21.28 -0.19
CA ILE A 26 -34.48 20.79 0.38
C ILE A 26 -34.83 19.37 -0.14
N ARG A 27 -34.12 18.86 -1.16
CA ARG A 27 -34.45 17.60 -1.86
C ARG A 27 -33.30 16.57 -1.96
N SER A 28 -32.05 16.93 -1.71
CA SER A 28 -30.88 16.05 -1.77
C SER A 28 -29.95 16.33 -0.60
N LYS A 29 -29.40 15.30 0.06
CA LYS A 29 -28.42 15.53 1.13
C LYS A 29 -27.05 15.81 0.48
N LEU A 30 -26.24 16.63 1.15
CA LEU A 30 -24.91 17.01 0.68
C LEU A 30 -23.90 15.85 0.57
N ASP A 31 -23.01 15.97 -0.42
CA ASP A 31 -21.88 15.07 -0.70
C ASP A 31 -20.52 15.78 -0.42
N PRO A 32 -20.14 16.00 0.85
CA PRO A 32 -18.97 16.82 1.19
C PRO A 32 -17.62 16.25 0.76
N LEU A 33 -16.66 17.16 0.50
CA LEU A 33 -15.21 16.91 0.44
C LEU A 33 -14.42 18.02 1.16
N CYS A 34 -13.17 17.72 1.52
CA CYS A 34 -12.24 18.70 2.09
C CYS A 34 -11.03 18.92 1.18
N VAL A 35 -10.64 20.17 0.99
CA VAL A 35 -9.46 20.57 0.20
C VAL A 35 -8.40 21.18 1.13
N LEU A 36 -7.16 20.72 0.98
CA LEU A 36 -5.97 21.27 1.64
C LEU A 36 -5.26 22.27 0.74
N PHE A 37 -5.11 23.50 1.22
CA PHE A 37 -4.29 24.53 0.60
C PHE A 37 -3.01 24.76 1.41
N LEU A 38 -1.86 24.73 0.71
CA LEU A 38 -0.58 25.20 1.22
C LEU A 38 -0.17 26.42 0.40
N ASN A 39 -0.09 27.60 1.03
CA ASN A 39 0.32 28.86 0.37
C ASN A 39 -0.38 29.12 -0.99
N PRO A 40 -1.56 29.74 -0.94
CA PRO A 40 -2.75 29.60 -1.84
C PRO A 40 -2.86 28.43 -2.82
N ARG A 41 -1.98 27.43 -2.81
CA ARG A 41 -1.98 26.34 -3.78
C ARG A 41 -2.78 25.17 -3.23
N GLU A 42 -3.76 24.72 -3.99
CA GLU A 42 -4.39 23.42 -3.73
C GLU A 42 -3.33 22.33 -3.84
N VAL A 43 -3.16 21.58 -2.75
CA VAL A 43 -2.18 20.49 -2.68
C VAL A 43 -2.89 19.16 -2.85
N GLU A 44 -4.00 18.97 -2.14
CA GLU A 44 -4.71 17.70 -2.12
C GLU A 44 -6.16 17.88 -1.68
N HIS A 45 -7.04 16.94 -2.06
CA HIS A 45 -8.41 16.84 -1.56
C HIS A 45 -8.76 15.41 -1.10
N THR A 46 -9.74 15.30 -0.20
CA THR A 46 -10.30 14.03 0.29
C THR A 46 -11.26 13.40 -0.70
N GLU A 47 -11.69 12.17 -0.45
CA GLU A 47 -12.83 11.58 -1.14
C GLU A 47 -14.14 12.34 -0.85
N ARG A 48 -15.12 12.22 -1.76
CA ARG A 48 -16.49 12.69 -1.53
C ARG A 48 -17.27 11.66 -0.73
N ILE A 49 -17.93 12.09 0.33
CA ILE A 49 -18.77 11.22 1.15
C ILE A 49 -20.24 11.51 0.85
N LYS A 50 -20.95 10.54 0.26
CA LYS A 50 -22.33 10.77 -0.17
C LYS A 50 -23.31 10.95 1.00
N ASN A 51 -24.20 11.94 0.90
CA ASN A 51 -25.35 12.14 1.78
C ASN A 51 -25.01 12.18 3.29
N ARG A 52 -23.92 12.84 3.70
CA ARG A 52 -23.43 12.87 5.09
C ARG A 52 -23.16 14.28 5.59
N LEU A 53 -23.90 14.72 6.62
CA LEU A 53 -23.72 16.05 7.26
C LEU A 53 -22.60 16.10 8.31
N ASN A 54 -22.10 14.94 8.73
CA ASN A 54 -20.99 14.81 9.68
C ASN A 54 -19.93 13.86 9.09
N PRO A 55 -19.26 14.24 7.98
CA PRO A 55 -18.30 13.37 7.31
C PRO A 55 -17.04 13.16 8.15
N THR A 56 -16.53 11.92 8.14
CA THR A 56 -15.17 11.60 8.57
C THR A 56 -14.45 11.03 7.36
N PHE A 57 -13.41 11.72 6.89
CA PHE A 57 -12.71 11.36 5.67
C PHE A 57 -11.67 10.28 5.95
N SER A 58 -11.64 9.22 5.15
CA SER A 58 -10.66 8.14 5.21
C SER A 58 -9.33 8.53 4.57
N LYS A 59 -9.33 9.41 3.56
CA LYS A 59 -8.10 9.95 3.00
C LYS A 59 -7.45 10.90 4.00
N MET A 60 -6.21 10.60 4.34
CA MET A 60 -5.37 11.41 5.23
C MET A 60 -4.47 12.30 4.37
N PHE A 61 -4.24 13.55 4.78
CA PHE A 61 -3.25 14.40 4.14
C PHE A 61 -1.88 14.13 4.75
N ILE A 62 -0.87 13.90 3.92
CA ILE A 62 0.49 13.62 4.38
C ILE A 62 1.38 14.80 4.07
N ILE A 63 2.03 15.27 5.12
CA ILE A 63 2.76 16.53 5.12
C ILE A 63 4.20 16.29 5.56
N GLU A 64 5.13 16.89 4.82
CA GLU A 64 6.54 16.92 5.17
C GLU A 64 6.84 18.14 6.04
N LEU A 65 7.44 17.94 7.22
CA LEU A 65 7.69 18.99 8.20
C LEU A 65 8.64 20.10 7.70
N GLU A 66 9.52 19.81 6.74
CA GLU A 66 10.48 20.77 6.19
C GLU A 66 9.85 21.81 5.26
N ALA A 67 8.68 21.53 4.68
CA ALA A 67 7.95 22.47 3.82
C ALA A 67 7.18 23.56 4.59
N TRP A 68 7.36 23.66 5.92
CA TRP A 68 6.30 24.10 6.83
C TRP A 68 6.58 25.34 7.70
N GLU A 69 7.41 26.28 7.28
CA GLU A 69 7.51 27.57 7.98
C GLU A 69 6.38 28.58 7.63
N GLN A 70 5.37 28.19 6.83
CA GLN A 70 4.35 29.13 6.34
C GLN A 70 2.89 28.65 6.55
N ALA A 71 1.98 29.62 6.73
CA ALA A 71 0.57 29.48 7.14
C ALA A 71 -0.29 28.66 6.17
N GLN A 72 -1.40 28.08 6.66
CA GLN A 72 -2.18 27.10 5.89
C GLN A 72 -3.67 27.20 6.08
N THR A 73 -4.38 26.89 5.00
CA THR A 73 -5.83 26.99 4.93
C THR A 73 -6.41 25.66 4.49
N LEU A 74 -7.31 25.10 5.28
CA LEU A 74 -8.13 23.94 4.93
C LEU A 74 -9.55 24.44 4.63
N THR A 75 -10.09 24.09 3.47
CA THR A 75 -11.39 24.60 3.00
C THR A 75 -12.31 23.43 2.64
N PRO A 76 -13.35 23.12 3.44
CA PRO A 76 -14.42 22.21 3.03
C PRO A 76 -15.31 22.77 1.91
N GLY A 77 -15.55 21.96 0.87
CA GLY A 77 -16.31 22.31 -0.34
C GLY A 77 -17.21 21.16 -0.86
N THR A 78 -17.97 21.42 -1.94
CA THR A 78 -19.01 20.50 -2.50
C THR A 78 -18.89 20.18 -4.00
N ALA A 79 -17.94 20.82 -4.71
CA ALA A 79 -17.13 20.28 -5.82
C ALA A 79 -17.64 20.28 -7.28
N TRP A 80 -16.76 20.71 -8.22
CA TRP A 80 -16.13 20.02 -9.38
C TRP A 80 -15.05 20.92 -10.02
N GLN A 81 -15.26 22.23 -9.91
CA GLN A 81 -14.32 23.32 -10.15
C GLN A 81 -14.66 24.37 -9.07
N LEU A 82 -13.67 25.00 -8.43
CA LEU A 82 -13.88 26.07 -7.44
C LEU A 82 -14.75 27.25 -7.95
N SER A 83 -15.13 27.27 -9.23
CA SER A 83 -16.01 28.25 -9.84
C SER A 83 -17.52 27.96 -9.67
N ASP A 84 -17.95 26.72 -9.46
CA ASP A 84 -19.37 26.32 -9.41
C ASP A 84 -19.83 25.77 -8.03
N ASP A 85 -19.00 25.90 -6.99
CA ASP A 85 -19.18 25.20 -5.71
C ASP A 85 -20.01 25.96 -4.66
N ASP A 86 -20.86 25.21 -3.95
CA ASP A 86 -21.47 25.65 -2.70
C ASP A 86 -20.44 25.56 -1.57
N PHE A 87 -19.66 26.63 -1.40
CA PHE A 87 -18.75 26.80 -0.25
C PHE A 87 -19.50 26.56 1.07
N LEU A 88 -18.99 25.62 1.88
CA LEU A 88 -19.58 25.25 3.18
C LEU A 88 -18.83 25.91 4.33
N GLY A 89 -17.51 26.07 4.24
CA GLY A 89 -16.71 26.73 5.27
C GLY A 89 -15.21 26.64 5.02
N GLU A 90 -14.43 27.24 5.90
CA GLU A 90 -12.96 27.18 5.89
C GLU A 90 -12.40 27.25 7.33
N CYS A 91 -11.25 26.63 7.54
CA CYS A 91 -10.44 26.83 8.72
C CYS A 91 -8.97 27.02 8.34
N GLU A 92 -8.37 28.11 8.81
CA GLU A 92 -6.94 28.36 8.68
C GLU A 92 -6.23 27.96 9.96
N CYS A 93 -5.16 27.16 9.89
CA CYS A 93 -4.39 26.76 11.06
C CYS A 93 -2.97 26.37 10.72
N THR A 94 -2.06 26.53 11.68
CA THR A 94 -0.68 26.04 11.56
C THR A 94 -0.56 24.62 12.10
N LEU A 95 0.42 23.85 11.63
CA LEU A 95 0.69 22.52 12.21
C LEU A 95 1.12 22.60 13.66
N GLY A 96 1.86 23.64 14.03
CA GLY A 96 2.15 23.93 15.44
C GLY A 96 0.87 24.04 16.27
N GLN A 97 -0.18 24.71 15.75
CA GLN A 97 -1.49 24.76 16.39
C GLN A 97 -2.16 23.39 16.41
N ILE A 98 -2.15 22.62 15.33
CA ILE A 98 -2.79 21.28 15.29
C ILE A 98 -2.11 20.32 16.28
N VAL A 99 -0.78 20.25 16.27
CA VAL A 99 0.03 19.37 17.13
C VAL A 99 -0.06 19.79 18.61
N SER A 100 -0.10 21.11 18.90
CA SER A 100 -0.21 21.60 20.28
C SER A 100 -1.63 21.55 20.86
N SER A 101 -2.66 21.74 20.03
CA SER A 101 -4.05 21.84 20.51
C SER A 101 -4.85 20.55 20.43
N LYS A 102 -4.40 19.53 19.68
CA LYS A 102 -5.13 18.27 19.38
C LYS A 102 -6.53 18.47 18.76
N LYS A 103 -7.02 19.72 18.66
CA LYS A 103 -8.33 20.17 18.18
C LYS A 103 -8.23 21.62 17.73
N VAL A 104 -8.22 21.85 16.41
CA VAL A 104 -8.52 23.18 15.90
C VAL A 104 -10.02 23.24 15.58
N LEU A 105 -10.79 23.86 16.47
CA LEU A 105 -12.17 24.26 16.22
C LEU A 105 -12.13 25.71 15.73
N LYS A 106 -12.39 25.95 14.45
CA LYS A 106 -12.66 27.31 13.96
C LYS A 106 -14.07 27.38 13.39
N ASN A 107 -14.84 28.32 13.93
CA ASN A 107 -16.06 28.79 13.31
C ASN A 107 -15.65 29.50 12.01
N GLY A 108 -15.99 28.92 10.86
CA GLY A 108 -15.94 29.65 9.60
C GLY A 108 -16.79 30.94 9.69
N ARG A 109 -16.51 31.93 8.85
CA ARG A 109 -17.37 33.13 8.69
C ARG A 109 -18.83 32.70 8.39
N PRO A 110 -19.83 33.54 8.72
CA PRO A 110 -21.07 33.10 9.36
C PRO A 110 -22.04 32.41 8.40
N MET A 111 -21.93 31.09 8.27
CA MET A 111 -23.04 30.24 7.87
C MET A 111 -23.01 28.97 8.74
N GLY A 112 -23.61 29.07 9.94
CA GLY A 112 -23.88 27.92 10.82
C GLY A 112 -22.74 27.51 11.77
N LYS A 113 -23.08 26.66 12.76
CA LYS A 113 -22.14 26.04 13.72
C LYS A 113 -21.40 24.85 13.08
N ILE A 114 -20.75 25.08 11.94
CA ILE A 114 -19.93 24.06 11.29
C ILE A 114 -18.65 23.90 12.10
N SER A 115 -18.32 22.66 12.44
CA SER A 115 -17.10 22.32 13.18
C SER A 115 -16.23 21.45 12.30
N ILE A 116 -15.05 21.95 11.95
CA ILE A 116 -14.00 21.15 11.30
C ILE A 116 -13.08 20.67 12.40
N ARG A 117 -12.78 19.37 12.43
CA ARG A 117 -11.83 18.77 13.37
C ARG A 117 -10.65 18.21 12.59
N ILE A 118 -9.46 18.63 12.98
CA ILE A 118 -8.18 18.20 12.41
C ILE A 118 -7.33 17.62 13.53
N SER A 119 -6.80 16.41 13.32
CA SER A 119 -5.81 15.81 14.21
C SER A 119 -4.55 15.43 13.45
N ALA A 120 -3.40 15.75 14.02
CA ALA A 120 -2.07 15.47 13.49
C ALA A 120 -1.38 14.35 14.27
N GLU A 121 -0.78 13.39 13.58
CA GLU A 121 0.04 12.34 14.17
C GLU A 121 1.30 12.10 13.33
N GLU A 122 2.44 11.89 14.00
CA GLU A 122 3.74 11.68 13.34
C GLU A 122 3.83 10.28 12.73
N VAL A 123 4.19 10.18 11.45
CA VAL A 123 4.38 8.92 10.73
C VAL A 123 5.79 8.39 11.00
N LYS A 124 5.91 7.15 11.49
CA LYS A 124 7.20 6.56 11.89
C LYS A 124 7.42 5.12 11.40
N ASP A 125 6.38 4.38 11.03
CA ASP A 125 6.43 2.94 10.78
C ASP A 125 5.45 2.52 9.67
N ASN A 126 5.98 2.35 8.45
CA ASN A 126 5.20 1.96 7.26
C ASN A 126 5.06 0.43 7.11
N ARG A 127 5.34 -0.35 8.16
CA ARG A 127 5.16 -1.82 8.09
C ARG A 127 3.69 -2.18 7.92
N MET A 128 3.42 -2.94 6.87
CA MET A 128 2.08 -3.39 6.51
C MET A 128 1.71 -4.66 7.27
N VAL A 129 0.44 -4.74 7.67
CA VAL A 129 -0.15 -5.93 8.28
C VAL A 129 -1.32 -6.39 7.45
N LEU A 130 -1.33 -7.69 7.18
CA LEU A 130 -2.43 -8.36 6.53
C LEU A 130 -3.30 -9.06 7.58
N PHE A 131 -4.60 -8.81 7.56
CA PHE A 131 -5.60 -9.56 8.31
C PHE A 131 -6.57 -10.20 7.35
N GLU A 132 -7.09 -11.35 7.73
CA GLU A 132 -8.26 -11.95 7.10
C GLU A 132 -9.40 -11.94 8.12
N MET A 133 -10.57 -11.52 7.64
CA MET A 133 -11.78 -11.47 8.44
C MET A 133 -12.86 -12.27 7.76
N GLU A 134 -13.61 -13.01 8.57
CA GLU A 134 -14.80 -13.73 8.17
C GLU A 134 -15.92 -13.34 9.15
N ALA A 135 -17.03 -12.82 8.63
CA ALA A 135 -18.25 -12.71 9.42
C ALA A 135 -19.12 -13.95 9.21
N ARG A 136 -19.92 -14.31 10.22
CA ARG A 136 -20.82 -15.45 10.21
C ARG A 136 -22.18 -15.04 10.74
N LYS A 137 -23.22 -15.34 9.96
CA LYS A 137 -24.63 -15.10 10.30
C LYS A 137 -24.86 -13.66 10.79
N LEU A 138 -24.38 -12.69 10.01
CA LEU A 138 -24.70 -11.28 10.28
C LEU A 138 -26.23 -11.09 10.34
N ASP A 139 -26.70 -10.06 11.05
CA ASP A 139 -28.12 -9.72 11.06
C ASP A 139 -28.57 -9.23 9.68
N ASN A 140 -29.63 -9.84 9.14
CA ASN A 140 -30.22 -9.39 7.89
C ASN A 140 -30.99 -8.09 8.11
N LYS A 141 -30.76 -7.11 7.23
CA LYS A 141 -31.42 -5.80 7.24
C LYS A 141 -32.46 -5.66 6.12
N ASP A 142 -32.41 -6.55 5.13
CA ASP A 142 -33.35 -6.56 4.02
C ASP A 142 -34.60 -7.39 4.30
N LEU A 143 -35.75 -6.89 3.83
CA LEU A 143 -37.02 -7.62 3.83
C LEU A 143 -37.12 -8.63 2.67
N PHE A 144 -36.46 -8.34 1.53
CA PHE A 144 -36.47 -9.15 0.33
C PHE A 144 -35.05 -9.32 -0.21
N GLY A 145 -34.25 -10.17 0.43
CA GLY A 145 -32.86 -10.38 0.05
C GLY A 145 -31.98 -10.68 1.26
N LYS A 146 -30.67 -10.62 1.05
CA LYS A 146 -29.67 -10.66 2.11
C LYS A 146 -29.00 -9.30 2.16
N SER A 147 -28.61 -8.85 3.36
CA SER A 147 -27.81 -7.65 3.51
C SER A 147 -26.63 -7.62 2.55
N ASP A 148 -26.35 -6.44 2.03
CA ASP A 148 -25.13 -6.04 1.35
C ASP A 148 -24.13 -5.44 2.36
N PRO A 149 -23.38 -6.23 3.16
CA PRO A 149 -22.50 -5.66 4.16
C PRO A 149 -21.29 -4.94 3.53
N TYR A 150 -20.94 -3.83 4.13
CA TYR A 150 -19.60 -3.24 4.07
C TYR A 150 -19.11 -3.01 5.50
N LEU A 151 -17.82 -2.78 5.68
CA LEU A 151 -17.26 -2.58 7.02
C LEU A 151 -16.28 -1.41 7.06
N GLU A 152 -16.27 -0.74 8.20
CA GLU A 152 -15.44 0.41 8.51
C GLU A 152 -14.52 0.07 9.68
N PHE A 153 -13.23 0.32 9.51
CA PHE A 153 -12.23 0.30 10.57
C PHE A 153 -12.09 1.70 11.14
N LEU A 154 -12.26 1.84 12.44
CA LEU A 154 -12.08 3.08 13.15
C LEU A 154 -10.98 2.94 14.22
N LYS A 155 -10.15 3.96 14.32
CA LYS A 155 -9.12 4.09 15.35
C LYS A 155 -9.53 5.10 16.40
N GLU A 156 -9.21 4.81 17.65
CA GLU A 156 -9.40 5.75 18.75
C GLU A 156 -8.25 6.78 18.77
N THR A 157 -8.62 8.05 18.73
CA THR A 157 -7.71 9.19 18.84
C THR A 157 -7.40 9.50 20.31
N SER A 158 -6.37 10.31 20.57
CA SER A 158 -5.95 10.61 21.95
C SER A 158 -6.96 11.41 22.77
N ASP A 159 -8.00 11.96 22.14
CA ASP A 159 -9.11 12.67 22.78
C ASP A 159 -10.38 11.80 22.93
N GLY A 160 -10.29 10.50 22.63
CA GLY A 160 -11.39 9.52 22.78
C GLY A 160 -12.43 9.56 21.65
N THR A 161 -12.11 10.21 20.52
CA THR A 161 -12.97 10.18 19.33
C THR A 161 -12.57 9.06 18.38
N TRP A 162 -13.47 8.68 17.47
CA TRP A 162 -13.23 7.62 16.50
C TRP A 162 -12.95 8.22 15.13
N PHE A 163 -11.90 7.74 14.48
CA PHE A 163 -11.52 8.19 13.15
C PHE A 163 -11.54 7.02 12.17
N LEU A 164 -12.14 7.21 10.98
CA LEU A 164 -12.21 6.20 9.94
C LEU A 164 -10.84 5.95 9.33
N VAL A 165 -10.31 4.74 9.51
CA VAL A 165 -9.03 4.29 8.96
C VAL A 165 -9.20 3.74 7.55
N HIS A 166 -10.24 2.93 7.37
CA HIS A 166 -10.48 2.27 6.11
C HIS A 166 -11.91 1.76 6.03
N GLN A 167 -12.49 1.89 4.84
CA GLN A 167 -13.75 1.26 4.49
C GLN A 167 -13.48 0.18 3.44
N ILE A 168 -13.98 -1.03 3.69
CA ILE A 168 -13.99 -2.10 2.69
C ILE A 168 -15.25 -1.95 1.83
N GLU A 169 -15.11 -2.29 0.55
CA GLU A 169 -16.19 -2.28 -0.43
C GLU A 169 -17.40 -3.17 -0.06
N VAL A 170 -18.54 -2.87 -0.68
CA VAL A 170 -19.81 -3.57 -0.45
C VAL A 170 -19.76 -5.00 -1.01
N ILE A 171 -20.03 -5.98 -0.16
CA ILE A 171 -20.14 -7.39 -0.54
C ILE A 171 -21.63 -7.72 -0.70
N LYS A 172 -22.10 -7.80 -1.94
CA LYS A 172 -23.52 -7.95 -2.23
C LYS A 172 -24.09 -9.31 -1.76
N ASN A 173 -25.29 -9.29 -1.20
CA ASN A 173 -26.13 -10.43 -0.84
C ASN A 173 -25.40 -11.50 0.00
N ASN A 174 -24.60 -11.09 0.98
CA ASN A 174 -23.75 -12.00 1.74
C ASN A 174 -23.81 -11.75 3.25
N MET A 175 -24.38 -12.70 4.00
CA MET A 175 -24.42 -12.65 5.48
C MET A 175 -23.16 -13.23 6.14
N ASN A 176 -22.23 -13.76 5.33
CA ASN A 176 -20.98 -14.36 5.77
C ASN A 176 -19.79 -13.86 4.92
N PRO A 177 -19.55 -12.54 4.84
CA PRO A 177 -18.44 -11.99 4.05
C PRO A 177 -17.08 -12.46 4.57
N VAL A 178 -16.18 -12.79 3.64
CA VAL A 178 -14.75 -13.03 3.91
C VAL A 178 -13.95 -11.97 3.16
N LYS A 179 -13.06 -11.26 3.86
CA LYS A 179 -12.20 -10.24 3.23
C LYS A 179 -10.86 -10.09 3.92
N GLY A 180 -9.82 -9.97 3.12
CA GLY A 180 -8.48 -9.57 3.57
C GLY A 180 -8.31 -8.05 3.57
N LEU A 181 -7.52 -7.54 4.52
CA LEU A 181 -7.13 -6.14 4.59
C LEU A 181 -5.62 -6.01 4.83
N LEU A 182 -4.95 -5.26 3.95
CA LEU A 182 -3.55 -4.87 4.09
C LEU A 182 -3.47 -3.38 4.50
N LYS A 183 -3.00 -3.08 5.71
CA LYS A 183 -2.84 -1.69 6.20
C LYS A 183 -1.57 -1.52 7.03
N SER A 184 -1.01 -0.31 7.05
CA SER A 184 0.16 -0.01 7.89
C SER A 184 -0.20 -0.09 9.38
N LEU A 185 0.79 -0.46 10.21
CA LEU A 185 0.64 -0.46 11.67
C LEU A 185 0.32 0.94 12.22
N ASP A 186 0.92 1.97 11.64
CA ASP A 186 0.65 3.36 12.03
C ASP A 186 -0.81 3.74 11.77
N SER A 187 -1.33 3.40 10.59
CA SER A 187 -2.71 3.67 10.20
C SER A 187 -3.73 3.00 11.14
N LEU A 188 -3.45 1.78 11.61
CA LEU A 188 -4.37 1.04 12.48
C LEU A 188 -4.25 1.39 13.97
N CYS A 189 -3.04 1.57 14.49
CA CYS A 189 -2.84 1.67 15.94
C CYS A 189 -1.70 2.59 16.39
N TYR A 190 -1.10 3.41 15.51
CA TYR A 190 -0.02 4.34 15.87
C TYR A 190 1.12 3.69 16.68
N ARG A 191 1.49 2.44 16.33
CA ARG A 191 2.48 1.60 17.05
C ARG A 191 2.09 1.19 18.47
N ASN A 192 1.00 1.72 19.02
CA ASN A 192 0.46 1.24 20.29
C ASN A 192 -0.43 0.04 20.03
N MET A 193 0.15 -1.14 20.17
CA MET A 193 -0.50 -2.43 19.94
C MET A 193 -1.76 -2.64 20.78
N ASP A 194 -1.89 -1.92 21.89
CA ASP A 194 -3.00 -1.97 22.83
C ASP A 194 -4.09 -0.92 22.56
N LYS A 195 -3.88 -0.02 21.58
CA LYS A 195 -4.94 0.91 21.16
C LYS A 195 -6.13 0.14 20.59
N THR A 196 -7.33 0.59 20.97
CA THR A 196 -8.59 0.01 20.54
C THR A 196 -8.81 0.30 19.06
N ILE A 197 -9.11 -0.76 18.32
CA ILE A 197 -9.60 -0.71 16.95
C ILE A 197 -11.08 -1.08 17.01
N LEU A 198 -11.96 -0.19 16.56
CA LEU A 198 -13.39 -0.43 16.41
C LEU A 198 -13.65 -0.84 14.98
N VAL A 199 -14.45 -1.89 14.79
CA VAL A 199 -14.88 -2.32 13.46
C VAL A 199 -16.40 -2.35 13.43
N GLU A 200 -16.98 -1.65 12.47
CA GLU A 200 -18.42 -1.51 12.30
C GLU A 200 -18.87 -2.15 10.98
N TYR A 201 -19.91 -2.98 11.04
CA TYR A 201 -20.57 -3.54 9.87
C TYR A 201 -21.84 -2.77 9.58
N TYR A 202 -21.99 -2.34 8.33
CA TYR A 202 -23.14 -1.63 7.83
C TYR A 202 -23.77 -2.38 6.67
N HIS A 203 -25.09 -2.27 6.53
CA HIS A 203 -25.80 -2.69 5.34
C HIS A 203 -25.86 -1.50 4.36
N TYR A 204 -25.36 -1.73 3.15
CA TYR A 204 -25.42 -0.76 2.08
C TYR A 204 -26.85 -0.60 1.55
N ASP A 205 -27.26 0.65 1.33
CA ASP A 205 -28.62 1.04 0.98
C ASP A 205 -28.52 2.19 -0.03
N ASN A 206 -28.94 1.97 -1.28
CA ASN A 206 -28.75 2.96 -2.36
C ASN A 206 -29.48 4.29 -2.11
N ASN A 207 -30.61 4.26 -1.39
CA ASN A 207 -31.57 5.37 -1.31
C ASN A 207 -31.74 5.93 0.11
N ARG A 208 -31.00 5.42 1.11
CA ARG A 208 -31.16 5.75 2.54
C ARG A 208 -29.82 5.78 3.27
N SER A 209 -29.83 6.24 4.53
CA SER A 209 -28.67 6.10 5.41
C SER A 209 -28.43 4.62 5.70
N HIS A 210 -27.21 4.14 5.44
CA HIS A 210 -26.80 2.77 5.69
C HIS A 210 -27.07 2.31 7.13
N ASP A 211 -27.63 1.11 7.26
CA ASP A 211 -28.08 0.56 8.53
C ASP A 211 -26.95 -0.18 9.25
N LEU A 212 -26.65 0.22 10.49
CA LEU A 212 -25.68 -0.51 11.32
C LEU A 212 -26.20 -1.93 11.58
N ILE A 213 -25.42 -2.92 11.15
CA ILE A 213 -25.61 -4.33 11.47
C ILE A 213 -25.14 -4.55 12.90
N GLY A 214 -23.87 -4.26 13.17
CA GLY A 214 -23.27 -4.33 14.50
C GLY A 214 -21.79 -3.89 14.49
N MET A 215 -21.15 -3.98 15.64
CA MET A 215 -19.77 -3.56 15.86
C MET A 215 -19.05 -4.50 16.82
N PHE A 216 -17.73 -4.54 16.74
CA PHE A 216 -16.87 -5.17 17.74
C PHE A 216 -15.60 -4.35 17.94
N GLN A 217 -14.92 -4.57 19.07
CA GLN A 217 -13.66 -3.92 19.39
C GLN A 217 -12.55 -4.95 19.54
N THR A 218 -11.36 -4.60 19.05
CA THR A 218 -10.16 -5.41 19.17
C THR A 218 -8.92 -4.54 19.42
N THR A 219 -7.77 -5.16 19.61
CA THR A 219 -6.46 -4.52 19.65
C THR A 219 -5.49 -5.34 18.82
N MET A 220 -4.40 -4.72 18.39
CA MET A 220 -3.37 -5.45 17.65
C MET A 220 -2.70 -6.51 18.51
N THR A 221 -2.60 -6.31 19.83
CA THR A 221 -2.12 -7.32 20.78
C THR A 221 -3.00 -8.57 20.78
N LYS A 222 -4.34 -8.41 20.78
CA LYS A 222 -5.27 -9.54 20.68
C LYS A 222 -5.18 -10.25 19.34
N LEU A 223 -5.07 -9.49 18.25
CA LEU A 223 -4.89 -10.06 16.91
C LEU A 223 -3.54 -10.79 16.78
N LYS A 224 -2.47 -10.30 17.40
CA LYS A 224 -1.17 -11.01 17.42
C LYS A 224 -1.21 -12.31 18.21
N ALA A 225 -1.98 -12.38 19.30
CA ALA A 225 -2.14 -13.62 20.05
C ALA A 225 -2.80 -14.74 19.21
N SER A 226 -3.43 -14.40 18.08
CA SER A 226 -4.10 -15.33 17.15
C SER A 226 -3.19 -16.20 16.28
N ARG A 227 -1.85 -16.19 16.50
CA ARG A 227 -0.83 -16.81 15.62
C ARG A 227 -1.18 -18.17 15.02
N SER A 228 -1.99 -18.96 15.72
CA SER A 228 -2.45 -20.30 15.29
C SER A 228 -3.93 -20.58 15.51
N SER A 229 -4.71 -19.65 16.08
CA SER A 229 -6.13 -19.85 16.41
C SER A 229 -6.97 -18.64 16.00
N LEU A 230 -8.08 -18.89 15.33
CA LEU A 230 -9.10 -17.89 15.01
C LEU A 230 -9.48 -17.11 16.28
N VAL A 231 -9.47 -15.77 16.23
CA VAL A 231 -10.06 -15.00 17.33
C VAL A 231 -11.49 -14.70 16.95
N GLU A 232 -12.39 -15.16 17.81
CA GLU A 232 -13.82 -14.96 17.64
C GLU A 232 -14.28 -13.76 18.46
N TYR A 233 -15.09 -12.91 17.82
CA TYR A 233 -15.76 -11.77 18.42
C TYR A 233 -17.26 -11.91 18.18
N GLU A 234 -18.04 -11.48 19.16
CA GLU A 234 -19.46 -11.27 18.94
C GLU A 234 -19.67 -9.86 18.35
N CYS A 235 -20.42 -9.78 17.26
CA CYS A 235 -20.81 -8.52 16.65
C CYS A 235 -22.04 -7.98 17.39
N PHE A 236 -22.01 -6.75 17.90
CA PHE A 236 -23.12 -6.20 18.69
C PHE A 236 -23.72 -4.93 18.12
N ASN A 237 -25.03 -4.79 18.25
CA ASN A 237 -25.75 -3.57 17.91
C ASN A 237 -26.21 -2.87 19.20
N LYS A 238 -25.61 -1.72 19.52
CA LYS A 238 -25.93 -0.95 20.74
C LYS A 238 -27.43 -0.62 20.85
N LYS A 239 -28.08 -0.26 19.74
CA LYS A 239 -29.51 0.11 19.72
C LYS A 239 -30.40 -1.10 19.97
N LYS A 240 -30.13 -2.25 19.34
CA LYS A 240 -30.90 -3.48 19.59
C LYS A 240 -30.70 -3.98 21.02
N ARG A 241 -29.47 -3.98 21.53
CA ARG A 241 -29.17 -4.41 22.90
C ARG A 241 -29.94 -3.63 23.96
N GLN A 242 -30.23 -2.35 23.72
CA GLN A 242 -31.02 -1.51 24.62
C GLN A 242 -32.53 -1.71 24.48
N LYS A 243 -33.02 -2.09 23.29
CA LYS A 243 -34.46 -2.12 22.96
C LYS A 243 -35.09 -3.51 22.97
N GLU A 244 -34.33 -4.54 22.60
CA GLU A 244 -34.84 -5.89 22.39
C GLU A 244 -34.49 -6.80 23.58
N LYS A 245 -35.51 -7.21 24.34
CA LYS A 245 -35.35 -8.23 25.39
C LYS A 245 -35.00 -9.58 24.75
N GLY A 246 -33.82 -10.12 25.07
CA GLY A 246 -33.34 -11.40 24.53
C GLY A 246 -32.35 -11.30 23.38
N TYR A 247 -31.97 -10.08 22.97
CA TYR A 247 -30.90 -9.86 22.00
C TYR A 247 -29.57 -10.46 22.49
N LYS A 248 -28.96 -11.32 21.67
CA LYS A 248 -27.65 -11.95 21.95
C LYS A 248 -26.51 -11.19 21.25
N ASN A 249 -26.49 -11.26 19.93
CA ASN A 249 -25.53 -10.60 19.06
C ASN A 249 -26.15 -10.44 17.66
N SER A 250 -25.42 -9.79 16.75
CA SER A 250 -25.74 -9.57 15.34
C SER A 250 -24.80 -10.35 14.43
N GLY A 251 -24.36 -11.53 14.89
CA GLY A 251 -23.43 -12.42 14.19
C GLY A 251 -22.11 -12.64 14.94
N GLY A 252 -21.33 -13.61 14.46
CA GLY A 252 -19.97 -13.89 14.94
C GLY A 252 -18.94 -13.41 13.94
N ILE A 253 -17.84 -12.83 14.41
CA ILE A 253 -16.71 -12.41 13.60
C ILE A 253 -15.51 -13.25 13.94
N SER A 254 -14.84 -13.73 12.92
CA SER A 254 -13.63 -14.52 12.93
C SER A 254 -12.55 -13.62 12.34
N MET A 255 -11.52 -13.29 13.12
CA MET A 255 -10.34 -12.60 12.59
C MET A 255 -9.11 -13.45 12.81
N LYS A 256 -8.27 -13.49 11.77
CA LYS A 256 -6.95 -14.07 11.83
C LYS A 256 -5.95 -13.07 11.28
N GLN A 257 -4.94 -12.75 12.10
CA GLN A 257 -3.79 -12.04 11.57
C GLN A 257 -3.00 -12.98 10.67
N CYS A 258 -2.62 -12.51 9.47
CA CYS A 258 -1.69 -13.28 8.66
C CYS A 258 -0.32 -13.31 9.33
N ILE A 259 0.26 -14.50 9.39
CA ILE A 259 1.54 -14.88 10.01
C ILE A 259 2.72 -14.10 9.39
N PHE A 260 2.51 -13.31 8.34
CA PHE A 260 3.55 -12.52 7.66
C PHE A 260 4.40 -11.69 8.64
N LEU A 261 3.75 -10.97 9.57
CA LEU A 261 4.49 -10.23 10.60
C LEU A 261 5.26 -11.14 11.55
N ASP A 262 4.81 -12.37 11.80
CA ASP A 262 5.54 -13.31 12.64
C ASP A 262 6.79 -13.83 11.95
N TYR A 263 6.76 -14.05 10.63
CA TYR A 263 7.98 -14.34 9.87
C TYR A 263 8.97 -13.17 9.99
N PHE A 264 8.52 -11.93 9.75
CA PHE A 264 9.36 -10.74 9.88
C PHE A 264 9.91 -10.55 11.30
N MET A 265 9.04 -10.61 12.32
CA MET A 265 9.43 -10.53 13.73
C MET A 265 10.29 -11.72 14.18
N GLY A 266 10.13 -12.87 13.56
CA GLY A 266 10.97 -14.06 13.70
C GLY A 266 12.30 -13.95 12.97
N ARG A 267 12.67 -12.77 12.45
CA ARG A 267 13.90 -12.52 11.67
C ARG A 267 13.97 -13.22 10.32
N CYS A 268 12.83 -13.53 9.69
CA CYS A 268 12.80 -13.80 8.25
C CYS A 268 13.19 -12.53 7.49
N GLN A 269 14.24 -12.62 6.68
CA GLN A 269 14.73 -11.53 5.84
C GLN A 269 13.99 -11.53 4.50
N LEU A 270 13.46 -10.37 4.10
CA LEU A 270 12.95 -10.13 2.76
C LEU A 270 14.08 -9.49 1.94
N ASN A 271 14.64 -10.26 1.01
CA ASN A 271 15.73 -9.83 0.15
C ASN A 271 15.14 -9.22 -1.12
N PHE A 272 15.08 -7.89 -1.18
CA PHE A 272 14.63 -7.16 -2.36
C PHE A 272 15.78 -6.97 -3.34
N THR A 273 15.60 -7.33 -4.60
CA THR A 273 16.60 -7.16 -5.67
C THR A 273 16.01 -6.34 -6.80
N PHE A 274 16.73 -5.33 -7.28
CA PHE A 274 16.30 -4.49 -8.40
C PHE A 274 16.85 -5.04 -9.72
N GLY A 275 15.98 -5.19 -10.72
CA GLY A 275 16.29 -5.58 -12.09
C GLY A 275 15.90 -4.46 -13.04
N VAL A 276 16.88 -3.83 -13.68
CA VAL A 276 16.66 -2.71 -14.60
C VAL A 276 16.92 -3.17 -16.03
N ASP A 277 15.89 -3.02 -16.87
CA ASP A 277 15.94 -3.18 -18.32
C ASP A 277 16.85 -2.11 -18.94
N PHE A 278 17.73 -2.49 -19.87
CA PHE A 278 18.57 -1.57 -20.65
C PHE A 278 18.41 -1.79 -22.17
N THR A 279 17.18 -2.04 -22.59
CA THR A 279 16.81 -2.28 -23.98
C THR A 279 16.81 -0.99 -24.80
N GLY A 280 17.06 -1.12 -26.10
CA GLY A 280 17.02 -0.01 -27.04
C GLY A 280 15.61 0.52 -27.33
N SER A 281 14.55 -0.21 -26.98
CA SER A 281 13.16 0.29 -27.10
C SER A 281 12.87 1.43 -26.14
N SER A 282 13.65 1.56 -25.07
CA SER A 282 13.61 2.71 -24.15
C SER A 282 14.09 4.01 -24.79
N GLY A 283 14.58 3.98 -26.04
CA GLY A 283 15.10 5.14 -26.75
C GLY A 283 16.60 5.35 -26.53
N ASP A 284 17.24 6.00 -27.51
CA ASP A 284 18.71 6.19 -27.53
C ASP A 284 19.15 7.24 -26.49
N LEU A 285 20.17 6.89 -25.70
CA LEU A 285 20.73 7.68 -24.59
C LEU A 285 21.14 9.10 -24.97
N LEU A 286 21.42 9.34 -26.26
CA LEU A 286 21.79 10.66 -26.77
C LEU A 286 20.62 11.64 -26.87
N PHE A 287 19.38 11.15 -26.83
CA PHE A 287 18.19 11.95 -27.06
C PHE A 287 17.35 12.12 -25.77
N PRO A 288 16.80 13.33 -25.53
CA PRO A 288 15.99 13.60 -24.35
C PRO A 288 14.67 12.82 -24.23
N ASP A 289 14.23 12.18 -25.31
CA ASP A 289 13.03 11.33 -25.34
C ASP A 289 13.30 9.88 -24.89
N SER A 290 14.56 9.51 -24.66
CA SER A 290 14.91 8.22 -24.06
C SER A 290 14.45 8.15 -22.60
N LEU A 291 13.85 7.03 -22.22
CA LEU A 291 13.43 6.74 -20.85
C LEU A 291 14.63 6.57 -19.90
N HIS A 292 15.82 6.31 -20.44
CA HIS A 292 17.07 6.28 -19.69
C HIS A 292 17.78 7.65 -19.66
N TYR A 293 17.32 8.65 -20.42
CA TYR A 293 17.93 9.98 -20.45
C TYR A 293 17.86 10.63 -19.06
N ILE A 294 19.03 10.91 -18.48
CA ILE A 294 19.12 11.61 -17.20
C ILE A 294 18.82 13.09 -17.45
N SER A 295 17.66 13.55 -16.97
CA SER A 295 17.25 14.95 -17.10
C SER A 295 18.24 15.90 -16.39
N PRO A 296 18.21 17.22 -16.67
CA PRO A 296 19.01 18.21 -15.94
C PRO A 296 18.79 18.19 -14.41
N ASN A 297 17.65 17.67 -13.96
CA ASN A 297 17.32 17.48 -12.55
C ASN A 297 17.97 16.21 -11.95
N GLY A 298 18.73 15.46 -12.74
CA GLY A 298 19.47 14.26 -12.30
C GLY A 298 18.65 12.97 -12.25
N VAL A 299 17.43 12.95 -12.82
CA VAL A 299 16.51 11.80 -12.74
C VAL A 299 15.92 11.41 -14.10
N ASN A 300 15.46 10.16 -14.21
CA ASN A 300 14.70 9.61 -15.33
C ASN A 300 13.60 8.67 -14.80
N GLU A 301 12.78 8.08 -15.69
CA GLU A 301 11.64 7.24 -15.27
C GLU A 301 12.08 5.97 -14.53
N TYR A 302 13.08 5.25 -15.04
CA TYR A 302 13.63 4.05 -14.40
C TYR A 302 14.19 4.33 -13.01
N LEU A 303 14.95 5.42 -12.86
CA LEU A 303 15.57 5.82 -11.61
C LEU A 303 14.53 6.30 -10.60
N THR A 304 13.54 7.08 -11.05
CA THR A 304 12.44 7.54 -10.20
C THR A 304 11.61 6.36 -9.68
N THR A 305 11.36 5.37 -10.54
CA THR A 305 10.67 4.13 -10.20
C THR A 305 11.46 3.32 -9.19
N SER A 306 12.75 3.09 -9.45
CA SER A 306 13.65 2.36 -8.55
C SER A 306 13.71 3.01 -7.17
N TRP A 307 13.93 4.33 -7.15
CA TRP A 307 13.96 5.15 -5.93
C TRP A 307 12.67 5.02 -5.13
N SER A 308 11.52 5.16 -5.80
CA SER A 308 10.21 5.12 -5.14
C SER A 308 9.88 3.74 -4.57
N MET A 309 10.23 2.67 -5.29
CA MET A 309 10.12 1.30 -4.78
C MET A 309 11.05 1.07 -3.59
N GLU A 310 12.31 1.51 -3.67
CA GLU A 310 13.28 1.40 -2.56
C GLU A 310 12.78 2.11 -1.31
N MET A 311 12.20 3.31 -1.47
CA MET A 311 11.60 4.04 -0.37
C MET A 311 10.56 3.22 0.40
N VAL A 312 9.82 2.35 -0.29
CA VAL A 312 8.86 1.42 0.32
C VAL A 312 9.56 0.23 0.98
N VAL A 313 10.50 -0.41 0.28
CA VAL A 313 11.03 -1.71 0.69
C VAL A 313 12.17 -1.63 1.71
N GLN A 314 12.84 -0.47 1.84
CA GLN A 314 13.88 -0.24 2.86
C GLN A 314 13.41 -0.43 4.29
N ASP A 315 12.13 -0.24 4.57
CA ASP A 315 11.57 -0.43 5.92
C ASP A 315 11.52 -1.92 6.32
N TYR A 316 11.74 -2.82 5.34
CA TYR A 316 11.76 -4.27 5.50
C TYR A 316 13.16 -4.88 5.38
N ASN A 317 14.19 -4.07 5.12
CA ASN A 317 15.57 -4.52 5.07
C ASN A 317 16.43 -3.82 6.14
N ALA A 318 16.92 -4.59 7.12
CA ALA A 318 17.58 -4.06 8.30
C ALA A 318 18.92 -3.38 8.01
N ASP A 319 19.68 -3.87 7.03
CA ASP A 319 20.99 -3.32 6.65
C ASP A 319 20.89 -2.23 5.58
N LYS A 320 19.71 -2.06 4.97
CA LYS A 320 19.45 -1.16 3.83
C LYS A 320 20.42 -1.38 2.67
N MET A 321 20.87 -2.62 2.47
CA MET A 321 21.72 -3.03 1.36
C MET A 321 20.89 -3.74 0.31
N PHE A 322 20.95 -3.27 -0.94
CA PHE A 322 20.17 -3.85 -2.02
C PHE A 322 21.08 -4.26 -3.17
N PRO A 323 20.92 -5.47 -3.72
CA PRO A 323 21.53 -5.82 -4.99
C PRO A 323 20.75 -5.19 -6.15
N ALA A 324 21.49 -4.69 -7.13
CA ALA A 324 20.95 -4.15 -8.38
C ALA A 324 21.59 -4.82 -9.59
N PHE A 325 20.76 -5.33 -10.49
CA PHE A 325 21.17 -5.98 -11.72
C PHE A 325 20.60 -5.24 -12.93
N GLY A 326 21.45 -5.00 -13.92
CA GLY A 326 21.04 -4.64 -15.27
C GLY A 326 20.83 -5.90 -16.09
N PHE A 327 19.87 -5.88 -17.00
CA PHE A 327 19.68 -6.94 -17.98
C PHE A 327 19.28 -6.35 -19.33
N LEU A 328 19.46 -7.13 -20.39
CA LEU A 328 19.25 -6.68 -21.78
C LEU A 328 20.14 -5.47 -22.12
N ALA A 329 21.42 -5.51 -21.73
CA ALA A 329 22.43 -4.58 -22.23
C ALA A 329 23.60 -5.37 -22.83
N GLN A 330 24.34 -4.75 -23.75
CA GLN A 330 25.66 -5.25 -24.10
C GLN A 330 26.69 -4.68 -23.13
N ILE A 331 27.42 -5.57 -22.46
CA ILE A 331 28.42 -5.21 -21.45
C ILE A 331 29.86 -5.41 -21.96
N PRO A 332 30.80 -4.52 -21.62
CA PRO A 332 32.20 -4.69 -21.96
C PRO A 332 32.82 -5.90 -21.20
N PRO A 333 33.95 -6.45 -21.69
CA PRO A 333 34.65 -6.10 -22.94
C PRO A 333 34.11 -6.82 -24.18
N GLN A 334 33.39 -7.94 -24.04
CA GLN A 334 32.93 -8.74 -25.19
C GLN A 334 31.67 -8.18 -25.86
N TRP A 335 30.99 -7.21 -25.25
CA TRP A 335 29.72 -6.64 -25.73
C TRP A 335 28.63 -7.69 -25.97
N GLN A 336 28.66 -8.73 -25.13
CA GLN A 336 27.62 -9.74 -25.12
C GLN A 336 26.46 -9.30 -24.24
N VAL A 337 25.28 -9.85 -24.54
CA VAL A 337 24.05 -9.58 -23.80
C VAL A 337 23.99 -10.54 -22.64
N HIS A 338 24.09 -10.00 -21.43
CA HIS A 338 24.00 -10.74 -20.18
C HIS A 338 23.26 -9.91 -19.15
N GLU A 339 22.75 -10.56 -18.13
CA GLU A 339 22.49 -9.91 -16.86
C GLU A 339 23.80 -9.64 -16.10
N PHE A 340 23.88 -8.50 -15.42
CA PHE A 340 25.10 -8.06 -14.77
C PHE A 340 24.81 -7.22 -13.52
N PRO A 341 25.66 -7.26 -12.48
CA PRO A 341 25.57 -6.31 -11.37
C PRO A 341 25.77 -4.89 -11.89
N MET A 342 24.89 -3.95 -11.56
CA MET A 342 24.99 -2.58 -12.07
C MET A 342 26.23 -1.84 -11.57
N ASN A 343 26.83 -2.28 -10.46
CA ASN A 343 28.10 -1.78 -9.96
C ASN A 343 29.33 -2.49 -10.57
N PHE A 344 29.13 -3.39 -11.55
CA PHE A 344 30.14 -4.23 -12.20
C PHE A 344 30.99 -5.09 -11.26
N ASN A 345 30.53 -5.33 -10.03
CA ASN A 345 31.20 -6.19 -9.06
C ASN A 345 30.41 -7.52 -8.88
N PRO A 346 30.81 -8.62 -9.54
CA PRO A 346 30.12 -9.90 -9.43
C PRO A 346 30.24 -10.54 -8.04
N PHE A 347 31.21 -10.13 -7.23
CA PHE A 347 31.39 -10.65 -5.88
C PHE A 347 30.55 -9.90 -4.83
N ASN A 348 30.13 -8.68 -5.14
CA ASN A 348 29.31 -7.86 -4.26
C ASN A 348 28.39 -6.95 -5.09
N PRO A 349 27.20 -7.42 -5.51
CA PRO A 349 26.28 -6.64 -6.32
C PRO A 349 25.50 -5.57 -5.53
N TYR A 350 25.81 -5.37 -4.25
CA TYR A 350 25.02 -4.53 -3.35
C TYR A 350 25.44 -3.07 -3.37
N TYR A 351 24.45 -2.19 -3.24
CA TYR A 351 24.59 -0.78 -2.90
C TYR A 351 23.90 -0.50 -1.55
N LYS A 352 24.21 0.65 -0.94
CA LYS A 352 23.70 1.03 0.37
C LYS A 352 22.78 2.24 0.27
N GLU A 353 21.61 2.14 0.90
CA GLU A 353 20.62 3.22 1.02
C GLU A 353 20.17 3.80 -0.32
N ILE A 354 19.17 4.68 -0.26
CA ILE A 354 18.50 5.21 -1.46
C ILE A 354 19.42 6.07 -2.33
N GLN A 355 20.46 6.69 -1.76
CA GLN A 355 21.43 7.41 -2.59
C GLN A 355 22.25 6.45 -3.47
N GLY A 356 22.47 5.22 -3.02
CA GLY A 356 23.28 4.24 -3.75
C GLY A 356 22.68 3.81 -5.08
N ILE A 357 21.34 3.77 -5.24
CA ILE A 357 20.75 3.41 -6.54
C ILE A 357 21.02 4.49 -7.60
N VAL A 358 21.01 5.77 -7.22
CA VAL A 358 21.33 6.89 -8.13
C VAL A 358 22.78 6.81 -8.58
N GLU A 359 23.70 6.57 -7.64
CA GLU A 359 25.12 6.47 -7.93
C GLU A 359 25.43 5.28 -8.83
N VAL A 360 24.89 4.10 -8.50
CA VAL A 360 25.13 2.88 -9.27
C VAL A 360 24.49 2.97 -10.65
N TYR A 361 23.26 3.50 -10.76
CA TYR A 361 22.61 3.71 -12.05
C TYR A 361 23.40 4.71 -12.92
N GLY A 362 23.77 5.86 -12.35
CA GLY A 362 24.53 6.90 -13.07
C GLY A 362 25.92 6.46 -13.50
N ALA A 363 26.59 5.61 -12.72
CA ALA A 363 27.86 5.01 -13.08
C ALA A 363 27.71 3.86 -14.10
N CYS A 364 26.59 3.14 -14.06
CA CYS A 364 26.29 2.01 -14.95
C CYS A 364 26.05 2.46 -16.39
N LEU A 365 25.19 3.46 -16.57
CA LEU A 365 24.65 3.86 -17.86
C LEU A 365 25.72 4.19 -18.94
N PRO A 366 26.82 4.93 -18.63
CA PRO A 366 27.86 5.25 -19.61
C PRO A 366 28.73 4.06 -20.03
N GLN A 367 28.69 2.95 -19.28
CA GLN A 367 29.58 1.80 -19.49
C GLN A 367 28.95 0.72 -20.38
N ILE A 368 27.64 0.79 -20.63
CA ILE A 368 26.88 -0.22 -21.38
C ILE A 368 26.47 0.31 -22.76
N LYS A 369 26.03 -0.61 -23.64
CA LYS A 369 25.27 -0.26 -24.84
C LYS A 369 23.87 -0.84 -24.76
N LEU A 370 22.88 -0.03 -25.10
CA LEU A 370 21.49 -0.49 -25.14
C LEU A 370 21.33 -1.63 -26.15
N TYR A 371 20.55 -2.64 -25.78
CA TYR A 371 20.35 -3.82 -26.62
C TYR A 371 19.07 -3.73 -27.45
N TYR A 372 19.19 -3.84 -28.77
CA TYR A 372 18.08 -3.72 -29.73
C TYR A 372 17.51 -5.07 -30.19
N GLY A 373 17.75 -6.16 -29.43
CA GLY A 373 17.28 -7.50 -29.78
C GLY A 373 16.10 -8.00 -28.92
N PRO A 374 15.78 -9.30 -29.00
CA PRO A 374 14.66 -9.89 -28.28
C PRO A 374 14.80 -9.76 -26.75
N MET A 375 13.76 -9.23 -26.11
CA MET A 375 13.64 -9.07 -24.68
C MET A 375 13.37 -10.41 -24.00
N ASN A 376 14.45 -11.06 -23.56
CA ASN A 376 14.41 -12.39 -22.95
C ASN A 376 14.50 -12.32 -21.42
N PHE A 377 13.36 -12.46 -20.75
CA PHE A 377 13.29 -12.29 -19.28
C PHE A 377 13.65 -13.58 -18.54
N SER A 378 13.57 -14.72 -19.22
CA SER A 378 13.90 -16.02 -18.63
C SER A 378 15.31 -16.07 -18.04
N LEU A 379 16.28 -15.36 -18.61
CA LEU A 379 17.67 -15.33 -18.12
C LEU A 379 17.76 -14.72 -16.72
N ILE A 380 17.29 -13.48 -16.56
CA ILE A 380 17.35 -12.78 -15.29
C ILE A 380 16.50 -13.46 -14.22
N ILE A 381 15.31 -13.98 -14.57
CA ILE A 381 14.46 -14.73 -13.64
C ILE A 381 15.18 -16.00 -13.16
N ASN A 382 15.79 -16.76 -14.07
CA ASN A 382 16.54 -17.97 -13.69
C ASN A 382 17.78 -17.66 -12.85
N HIS A 383 18.47 -16.54 -13.12
CA HIS A 383 19.58 -16.11 -12.28
C HIS A 383 19.09 -15.79 -10.86
N MET A 384 18.04 -14.99 -10.72
CA MET A 384 17.48 -14.65 -9.39
C MET A 384 16.94 -15.88 -8.65
N ALA A 385 16.36 -16.84 -9.39
CA ALA A 385 15.89 -18.10 -8.83
C ALA A 385 17.02 -18.93 -8.19
N ARG A 386 18.27 -18.81 -8.63
CA ARG A 386 19.39 -19.56 -8.01
C ARG A 386 19.62 -19.13 -6.56
N PHE A 387 19.59 -17.83 -6.27
CA PHE A 387 19.70 -17.32 -4.89
C PHE A 387 18.57 -17.83 -4.00
N ALA A 388 17.34 -17.83 -4.50
CA ALA A 388 16.20 -18.38 -3.78
C ALA A 388 16.32 -19.90 -3.58
N ALA A 389 16.84 -20.64 -4.57
CA ALA A 389 17.08 -22.07 -4.46
C ALA A 389 18.14 -22.41 -3.41
N GLU A 390 19.21 -21.64 -3.29
CA GLU A 390 20.22 -21.82 -2.24
C GLU A 390 19.61 -21.69 -0.84
N ALA A 391 18.71 -20.72 -0.63
CA ALA A 391 18.04 -20.55 0.65
C ALA A 391 17.17 -21.75 1.08
N THR A 392 16.69 -22.56 0.12
CA THR A 392 15.94 -23.79 0.45
C THR A 392 16.76 -24.81 1.22
N GLN A 393 18.09 -24.80 1.05
CA GLN A 393 19.01 -25.71 1.74
C GLN A 393 19.02 -25.49 3.26
N GLN A 394 18.66 -24.28 3.72
CA GLN A 394 18.63 -23.95 5.14
C GLN A 394 17.44 -24.59 5.88
N GLN A 395 16.43 -25.10 5.16
CA GLN A 395 15.21 -25.72 5.72
C GLN A 395 14.53 -24.91 6.85
N THR A 396 14.65 -23.59 6.81
CA THR A 396 14.07 -22.66 7.77
C THR A 396 13.38 -21.52 7.03
N ALA A 397 12.44 -20.83 7.69
CA ALA A 397 11.81 -19.63 7.15
C ALA A 397 12.67 -18.38 7.43
N SER A 398 13.96 -18.44 7.07
CA SER A 398 14.96 -17.40 7.32
C SER A 398 15.03 -16.35 6.22
N GLN A 399 14.81 -16.74 4.96
CA GLN A 399 15.02 -15.87 3.80
C GLN A 399 13.91 -16.05 2.77
N TYR A 400 13.46 -14.93 2.20
CA TYR A 400 12.53 -14.89 1.09
C TYR A 400 12.95 -13.79 0.12
N PHE A 401 12.92 -14.05 -1.18
CA PHE A 401 13.45 -13.15 -2.20
C PHE A 401 12.32 -12.45 -2.96
N VAL A 402 12.45 -11.14 -3.16
CA VAL A 402 11.49 -10.34 -3.94
C VAL A 402 12.26 -9.65 -5.05
N PHE A 403 11.99 -10.06 -6.28
CA PHE A 403 12.65 -9.49 -7.45
C PHE A 403 11.78 -8.42 -8.09
N LEU A 404 12.27 -7.18 -8.16
CA LEU A 404 11.59 -6.00 -8.70
C LEU A 404 12.14 -5.74 -10.11
N ILE A 405 11.36 -6.03 -11.15
CA ILE A 405 11.72 -5.81 -12.55
C ILE A 405 11.10 -4.49 -13.01
N ILE A 406 11.93 -3.60 -13.55
CA ILE A 406 11.52 -2.32 -14.12
C ILE A 406 11.80 -2.39 -15.62
N THR A 407 10.76 -2.25 -16.43
CA THR A 407 10.83 -2.44 -17.88
C THR A 407 9.67 -1.78 -18.62
N GLU A 408 9.92 -1.35 -19.85
CA GLU A 408 8.91 -0.78 -20.75
C GLU A 408 8.66 -1.68 -21.98
N GLY A 409 9.41 -2.79 -22.10
CA GLY A 409 9.52 -3.60 -23.32
C GLY A 409 8.79 -4.95 -23.30
N VAL A 410 8.08 -5.28 -24.39
CA VAL A 410 7.26 -6.50 -24.47
C VAL A 410 8.12 -7.75 -24.41
N ILE A 411 7.83 -8.63 -23.44
CA ILE A 411 8.51 -9.92 -23.29
C ILE A 411 8.39 -10.73 -24.59
N THR A 412 9.53 -11.00 -25.22
CA THR A 412 9.58 -11.73 -26.50
C THR A 412 9.69 -13.24 -26.32
N ASP A 413 10.27 -13.71 -25.21
CA ASP A 413 10.43 -15.13 -24.90
C ASP A 413 9.36 -15.67 -23.95
N LEU A 414 8.09 -15.35 -24.21
CA LEU A 414 6.96 -15.66 -23.33
C LEU A 414 6.96 -17.09 -22.80
N ASP A 415 7.21 -18.08 -23.66
CA ASP A 415 7.21 -19.50 -23.26
C ASP A 415 8.36 -19.86 -22.32
N LYS A 416 9.57 -19.33 -22.57
CA LYS A 416 10.73 -19.54 -21.68
C LYS A 416 10.56 -18.79 -20.37
N THR A 417 10.03 -17.58 -20.43
CA THR A 417 9.73 -16.75 -19.25
C THR A 417 8.64 -17.40 -18.40
N ARG A 418 7.58 -17.95 -19.00
CA ARG A 418 6.58 -18.78 -18.31
C ARG A 418 7.21 -19.97 -17.62
N GLN A 419 8.06 -20.73 -18.31
CA GLN A 419 8.73 -21.88 -17.69
C GLN A 419 9.64 -21.45 -16.52
N ALA A 420 10.38 -20.34 -16.67
CA ALA A 420 11.21 -19.80 -15.60
C ALA A 420 10.36 -19.41 -14.37
N ILE A 421 9.22 -18.75 -14.58
CA ILE A 421 8.27 -18.41 -13.52
C ILE A 421 7.71 -19.67 -12.86
N ILE A 422 7.30 -20.68 -13.64
CA ILE A 422 6.77 -21.96 -13.11
C ILE A 422 7.80 -22.66 -12.24
N ASN A 423 9.06 -22.72 -12.68
CA ASN A 423 10.14 -23.26 -11.87
C ASN A 423 10.34 -22.46 -10.57
N ALA A 424 10.30 -21.13 -10.67
CA ALA A 424 10.40 -20.23 -9.51
C ALA A 424 9.23 -20.37 -8.52
N THR A 425 8.05 -20.88 -8.93
CA THR A 425 6.94 -21.14 -8.00
C THR A 425 7.27 -22.18 -6.94
N LYS A 426 8.33 -22.98 -7.13
CA LYS A 426 8.78 -23.98 -6.15
C LYS A 426 9.73 -23.39 -5.10
N LEU A 427 10.20 -22.15 -5.26
CA LEU A 427 11.27 -21.49 -4.48
C LEU A 427 10.73 -20.40 -3.54
N PRO A 428 11.46 -19.92 -2.52
CA PRO A 428 11.04 -18.82 -1.64
C PRO A 428 11.21 -17.46 -2.36
N MET A 429 10.51 -17.25 -3.47
CA MET A 429 10.61 -16.02 -4.26
C MET A 429 9.27 -15.48 -4.76
N SER A 430 9.22 -14.16 -4.93
CA SER A 430 8.19 -13.39 -5.63
C SER A 430 8.82 -12.49 -6.69
N ILE A 431 8.05 -12.15 -7.72
CA ILE A 431 8.46 -11.26 -8.80
C ILE A 431 7.43 -10.14 -8.90
N ILE A 432 7.89 -8.90 -8.82
CA ILE A 432 7.08 -7.70 -9.09
C ILE A 432 7.59 -7.13 -10.39
N ILE A 433 6.69 -6.89 -11.34
CA ILE A 433 7.03 -6.30 -12.64
C ILE A 433 6.30 -4.97 -12.75
N GLU A 434 7.08 -3.91 -12.88
CA GLU A 434 6.58 -2.62 -13.33
C GLU A 434 6.46 -2.68 -14.85
N TRP A 435 5.23 -2.50 -15.32
CA TRP A 435 4.85 -2.78 -16.70
C TRP A 435 3.72 -1.86 -17.13
N ALA A 436 3.92 -1.12 -18.23
CA ALA A 436 2.91 -0.22 -18.80
C ALA A 436 1.95 -0.90 -19.81
N GLY A 437 2.21 -2.14 -20.22
CA GLY A 437 1.43 -2.83 -21.25
C GLY A 437 0.23 -3.65 -20.70
N HIS A 438 -0.80 -3.85 -21.53
CA HIS A 438 -2.00 -4.56 -21.14
C HIS A 438 -1.83 -6.11 -21.09
N GLU A 439 -2.11 -6.69 -19.91
CA GLU A 439 -2.90 -7.93 -19.71
C GLU A 439 -2.31 -9.35 -19.88
N PHE A 440 -1.10 -9.59 -20.41
CA PHE A 440 -0.78 -10.98 -20.80
C PHE A 440 -0.30 -11.94 -19.69
N LEU A 441 0.38 -11.44 -18.65
CA LEU A 441 0.93 -12.27 -17.57
C LEU A 441 0.17 -12.11 -16.25
N ASP A 442 -0.86 -11.27 -16.22
CA ASP A 442 -1.65 -11.04 -15.01
C ASP A 442 -2.51 -12.27 -14.72
N SER A 443 -2.00 -13.10 -13.83
CA SER A 443 -2.52 -14.43 -13.50
C SER A 443 -3.73 -14.40 -12.58
N ASP A 444 -4.30 -13.22 -12.34
CA ASP A 444 -5.45 -13.03 -11.45
C ASP A 444 -6.74 -13.73 -11.94
N SER A 445 -6.75 -14.26 -13.18
CA SER A 445 -7.89 -15.01 -13.74
C SER A 445 -7.58 -16.43 -14.24
N ARG A 446 -6.30 -16.80 -14.43
CA ARG A 446 -5.91 -18.13 -14.94
C ARG A 446 -4.60 -18.59 -14.33
N SER A 447 -4.55 -19.83 -13.82
CA SER A 447 -3.30 -20.46 -13.39
C SER A 447 -2.30 -20.46 -14.55
N LEU A 448 -1.11 -19.90 -14.31
CA LEU A 448 -0.06 -19.85 -15.32
C LEU A 448 0.32 -21.30 -15.71
N CYS A 449 0.27 -21.63 -17.01
CA CYS A 449 0.61 -22.95 -17.53
C CYS A 449 1.82 -22.85 -18.45
N SER A 450 2.69 -23.86 -18.43
CA SER A 450 3.79 -23.97 -19.37
C SER A 450 3.28 -24.45 -20.74
N PRO A 451 4.09 -24.34 -21.81
CA PRO A 451 3.79 -24.98 -23.09
C PRO A 451 3.68 -26.52 -23.01
N ALA A 452 4.12 -27.13 -21.90
CA ALA A 452 4.05 -28.56 -21.62
C ALA A 452 2.92 -28.91 -20.63
N ASP A 453 1.92 -28.02 -20.46
CA ASP A 453 0.77 -28.16 -19.56
C ASP A 453 1.14 -28.30 -18.06
N GLU A 454 2.35 -27.88 -17.65
CA GLU A 454 2.71 -27.78 -16.24
C GLU A 454 2.01 -26.55 -15.63
N VAL A 455 1.22 -26.77 -14.59
CA VAL A 455 0.48 -25.70 -13.90
C VAL A 455 1.31 -25.14 -12.74
N ALA A 456 1.40 -23.81 -12.66
CA ALA A 456 2.01 -23.13 -11.53
C ALA A 456 1.31 -23.47 -10.21
N ASN A 457 2.07 -23.93 -9.21
CA ASN A 457 1.53 -24.31 -7.90
C ASN A 457 1.07 -23.11 -7.05
N ARG A 458 1.62 -21.93 -7.32
CA ARG A 458 1.29 -20.68 -6.64
C ARG A 458 1.49 -19.49 -7.58
N ASN A 459 0.72 -18.43 -7.38
CA ASN A 459 0.95 -17.17 -8.09
C ASN A 459 2.07 -16.38 -7.39
N ILE A 460 3.13 -16.05 -8.14
CA ILE A 460 4.32 -15.35 -7.62
C ILE A 460 4.58 -14.02 -8.33
N VAL A 461 3.82 -13.72 -9.38
CA VAL A 461 4.04 -12.54 -10.22
C VAL A 461 2.98 -11.50 -9.87
N HIS A 462 3.42 -10.27 -9.67
CA HIS A 462 2.57 -9.13 -9.37
C HIS A 462 2.91 -7.99 -10.31
N PHE A 463 1.92 -7.43 -11.01
CA PHE A 463 2.10 -6.29 -11.89
C PHE A 463 1.77 -5.00 -11.16
N MET A 464 2.61 -3.99 -11.37
CA MET A 464 2.41 -2.67 -10.77
C MET A 464 2.48 -1.57 -11.85
N PRO A 465 1.40 -0.81 -12.08
CA PRO A 465 1.42 0.30 -13.02
C PRO A 465 1.99 1.55 -12.34
N PHE A 466 3.32 1.67 -12.21
CA PHE A 466 3.97 2.73 -11.44
C PHE A 466 3.56 4.14 -11.89
N ARG A 467 3.33 4.36 -13.19
CA ARG A 467 2.84 5.64 -13.74
C ARG A 467 1.59 6.19 -13.05
N GLN A 468 0.72 5.32 -12.52
CA GLN A 468 -0.49 5.74 -11.79
C GLN A 468 -0.18 6.30 -10.38
N PHE A 469 1.03 6.07 -9.87
CA PHE A 469 1.45 6.41 -8.52
C PHE A 469 2.49 7.54 -8.44
N GLN A 470 2.91 8.13 -9.57
CA GLN A 470 3.91 9.22 -9.58
C GLN A 470 3.52 10.41 -8.70
N ASN A 471 2.21 10.69 -8.55
CA ASN A 471 1.67 11.74 -7.69
C ASN A 471 0.91 11.17 -6.47
N ALA A 472 0.96 9.86 -6.24
CA ALA A 472 0.25 9.23 -5.14
C ALA A 472 1.09 9.26 -3.85
N PRO A 473 0.43 9.27 -2.67
CA PRO A 473 1.16 9.15 -1.40
C PRO A 473 1.94 7.84 -1.33
N LYS A 474 3.07 7.85 -0.60
CA LYS A 474 3.98 6.70 -0.43
C LYS A 474 3.24 5.44 0.01
N GLU A 475 2.18 5.59 0.79
CA GLU A 475 1.35 4.54 1.37
C GLU A 475 0.50 3.85 0.31
N ALA A 476 0.05 4.58 -0.71
CA ALA A 476 -0.66 4.00 -1.84
C ALA A 476 0.29 3.16 -2.70
N LEU A 477 1.50 3.68 -2.97
CA LEU A 477 2.54 2.92 -3.63
C LEU A 477 2.95 1.69 -2.80
N ALA A 478 3.11 1.84 -1.48
CA ALA A 478 3.45 0.74 -0.58
C ALA A 478 2.37 -0.34 -0.55
N GLN A 479 1.10 0.05 -0.51
CA GLN A 479 -0.03 -0.88 -0.62
C GLN A 479 -0.01 -1.62 -1.96
N CYS A 480 0.38 -0.96 -3.05
CA CYS A 480 0.48 -1.59 -4.37
C CYS A 480 1.68 -2.56 -4.46
N VAL A 481 2.89 -2.10 -4.13
CA VAL A 481 4.13 -2.90 -4.16
C VAL A 481 3.99 -4.15 -3.28
N LEU A 482 3.42 -3.99 -2.08
CA LEU A 482 3.33 -5.05 -1.08
C LEU A 482 1.99 -5.78 -1.09
N ALA A 483 1.09 -5.53 -2.04
CA ALA A 483 -0.27 -6.07 -2.05
C ALA A 483 -0.29 -7.60 -1.91
N LYS A 484 0.53 -8.29 -2.73
CA LYS A 484 0.56 -9.76 -2.83
C LYS A 484 1.68 -10.41 -2.02
N ILE A 485 2.74 -9.65 -1.68
CA ILE A 485 3.95 -10.20 -1.04
C ILE A 485 3.63 -10.92 0.28
N PRO A 486 2.87 -10.35 1.24
CA PRO A 486 2.55 -11.04 2.48
C PRO A 486 1.86 -12.40 2.29
N GLN A 487 0.91 -12.47 1.35
CA GLN A 487 0.20 -13.71 1.03
C GLN A 487 1.13 -14.73 0.38
N GLN A 488 2.00 -14.30 -0.53
CA GLN A 488 2.95 -15.17 -1.23
C GLN A 488 3.99 -15.76 -0.27
N VAL A 489 4.52 -14.95 0.65
CA VAL A 489 5.47 -15.38 1.70
C VAL A 489 4.83 -16.42 2.61
N VAL A 490 3.65 -16.11 3.18
CA VAL A 490 2.94 -17.02 4.07
C VAL A 490 2.51 -18.29 3.34
N GLY A 491 2.02 -18.16 2.11
CA GLY A 491 1.60 -19.27 1.27
C GLY A 491 2.74 -20.24 0.98
N TYR A 492 3.93 -19.72 0.65
CA TYR A 492 5.12 -20.54 0.45
C TYR A 492 5.50 -21.30 1.73
N PHE A 493 5.76 -20.59 2.83
CA PHE A 493 6.24 -21.25 4.05
C PHE A 493 5.23 -22.24 4.65
N ASN A 494 3.92 -21.95 4.54
CA ASN A 494 2.88 -22.90 4.96
C ASN A 494 2.87 -24.17 4.10
N THR A 495 3.03 -24.04 2.79
CA THR A 495 3.08 -25.19 1.86
C THR A 495 4.20 -26.15 2.24
N TYR A 496 5.35 -25.60 2.64
CA TYR A 496 6.52 -26.35 3.08
C TYR A 496 6.56 -26.62 4.59
N LYS A 497 5.50 -26.28 5.33
CA LYS A 497 5.37 -26.46 6.80
C LYS A 497 6.52 -25.83 7.61
N LEU A 498 7.10 -24.74 7.10
CA LEU A 498 8.16 -23.99 7.76
C LEU A 498 7.52 -22.96 8.68
N LEU A 499 7.81 -23.05 9.98
CA LEU A 499 7.30 -22.09 10.96
C LEU A 499 8.17 -20.83 11.00
N PRO A 500 7.62 -19.68 11.41
CA PRO A 500 8.41 -18.50 11.70
C PRO A 500 9.58 -18.84 12.65
N PRO A 501 10.79 -18.31 12.42
CA PRO A 501 11.93 -18.67 13.25
C PRO A 501 11.67 -18.26 14.71
N LYS A 502 11.84 -19.21 15.62
CA LYS A 502 11.63 -19.03 17.06
C LYS A 502 12.96 -18.61 17.69
N ASN A 503 13.35 -17.33 17.61
CA ASN A 503 14.33 -16.74 18.52
C ASN A 503 14.40 -15.22 18.38
N PRO A 504 13.80 -14.46 19.31
CA PRO A 504 14.36 -13.18 19.70
C PRO A 504 15.60 -13.49 20.56
N ALA A 505 16.80 -13.33 20.00
CA ALA A 505 17.99 -13.16 20.83
C ALA A 505 18.06 -11.70 21.29
#